data_AF-K1YBG7-F1
#
_entry.id   AF-K1YBG7-F1
#
_cell.length_a   1.000
_cell.length_b   1.000
_cell.length_c   1.000
_cell.angle_alpha   90.00
_cell.angle_beta   90.00
_cell.angle_gamma   90.00
#
_symmetry.space_group_name_H-M   'P 1'
#
loop_
_entity.id
_entity.type
_entity.pdbx_description
1 polymer ?
#
loop_
_entity_poly.entity_id
_entity_poly.type
_entity_poly.pdbx_seq_one_letter_code
_entity_poly.pdbx_strand_id
1 'polypeptide(L)'
;MLSINFALRGTYSFDAHAAALLGTNFKNVTILAIMDADTASREIDIVALHKQIFPLLPAGTPNDPRSYDYVKIQTTAGHTTILGMAWINETTVTQITSTKITAVIGNVSATDAIRVKNALLQNGFKDIAITVG
;
A
#
# COMPACT_ATOMS: atom_id res chain seq x y z
N MET A 1 -22.45 -1.05 0.83
CA MET A 1 -21.32 -1.90 1.25
C MET A 1 -20.10 -1.28 0.61
N LEU A 2 -19.23 -0.68 1.41
CA LEU A 2 -17.96 -0.19 0.88
C LEU A 2 -17.06 -1.41 0.67
N SER A 3 -16.35 -1.41 -0.45
CA SER A 3 -15.46 -2.49 -0.84
C SER A 3 -14.18 -1.82 -1.30
N ILE A 4 -13.20 -1.69 -0.41
CA ILE A 4 -11.86 -1.30 -0.85
C ILE A 4 -11.39 -2.36 -1.85
N ASN A 5 -11.16 -1.95 -3.09
CA ASN A 5 -10.63 -2.82 -4.12
C ASN A 5 -9.10 -2.64 -4.19
N PHE A 6 -8.38 -3.43 -3.41
CA PHE A 6 -6.92 -3.46 -3.47
C PHE A 6 -6.46 -4.19 -4.74
N ALA A 7 -5.53 -3.58 -5.48
CA ALA A 7 -4.84 -4.27 -6.56
C ALA A 7 -3.71 -5.14 -5.99
N LEU A 8 -3.64 -6.40 -6.41
CA LEU A 8 -2.50 -7.27 -6.09
C LEU A 8 -1.19 -6.61 -6.53
N ARG A 9 -0.17 -6.69 -5.66
CA ARG A 9 1.15 -6.06 -5.83
C ARG A 9 1.12 -4.53 -5.89
N GLY A 10 -0.04 -3.90 -5.69
CA GLY A 10 -0.16 -2.46 -5.55
C GLY A 10 0.42 -1.98 -4.23
N THR A 11 0.92 -0.75 -4.22
CA THR A 11 1.43 -0.09 -3.01
C THR A 11 0.40 0.90 -2.52
N TYR A 12 0.10 0.86 -1.22
CA TYR A 12 -0.92 1.71 -0.60
C TYR A 12 -0.39 2.29 0.72
N SER A 13 -0.97 3.41 1.14
CA SER A 13 -0.83 3.92 2.49
C SER A 13 -2.20 4.10 3.13
N PHE A 14 -2.37 3.67 4.38
CA PHE A 14 -3.63 3.76 5.11
C PHE A 14 -3.40 3.66 6.61
N ASP A 15 -4.42 4.00 7.38
CA ASP A 15 -4.48 3.78 8.83
C ASP A 15 -5.43 2.64 9.17
N ALA A 16 -5.18 2.00 10.31
CA ALA A 16 -6.08 1.00 10.89
C ALA A 16 -6.81 1.59 12.10
N HIS A 17 -8.08 1.21 12.29
CA HIS A 17 -8.88 1.66 13.42
C HIS A 17 -8.26 1.29 14.78
N ALA A 18 -7.63 0.11 14.85
CA ALA A 18 -6.95 -0.39 16.04
C ALA A 18 -5.42 -0.30 15.93
N ALA A 19 -4.89 0.89 15.64
CA ALA A 19 -3.46 1.09 15.42
C ALA A 19 -2.57 0.68 16.61
N ALA A 20 -3.10 0.73 17.84
CA ALA A 20 -2.38 0.27 19.04
C ALA A 20 -2.17 -1.26 19.07
N LEU A 21 -3.04 -2.03 18.41
CA LEU A 21 -2.99 -3.49 18.38
C LEU A 21 -2.32 -4.01 17.09
N LEU A 22 -2.59 -3.36 15.96
CA LEU A 22 -2.16 -3.80 14.63
C LEU A 22 -0.83 -3.16 14.18
N GLY A 23 -0.40 -2.09 14.85
CA GLY A 23 0.68 -1.22 14.42
C GLY A 23 0.16 0.10 13.84
N THR A 24 1.03 1.11 13.83
CA THR A 24 0.70 2.46 13.34
C THR A 24 1.33 2.70 11.96
N ASN A 25 0.72 3.59 11.19
CA ASN A 25 1.27 4.15 9.95
C ASN A 25 1.66 3.10 8.91
N PHE A 26 0.68 2.36 8.36
CA PHE A 26 0.93 1.51 7.19
C PHE A 26 1.22 2.41 5.98
N LYS A 27 2.48 2.79 5.81
CA LYS A 27 2.95 3.65 4.72
C LYS A 27 3.71 2.83 3.70
N ASN A 28 3.36 3.04 2.43
CA ASN A 28 3.94 2.35 1.28
C ASN A 28 3.95 0.82 1.44
N VAL A 29 2.85 0.26 1.95
CA VAL A 29 2.71 -1.18 2.10
C VAL A 29 2.31 -1.82 0.79
N THR A 30 2.89 -2.97 0.47
CA THR A 30 2.57 -3.72 -0.75
C THR A 30 1.56 -4.80 -0.45
N ILE A 31 0.51 -4.90 -1.27
CA ILE A 31 -0.50 -5.95 -1.16
C ILE A 31 0.06 -7.25 -1.75
N LEU A 32 0.26 -8.26 -0.91
CA LEU A 32 0.78 -9.56 -1.33
C LEU A 32 -0.35 -10.49 -1.77
N ALA A 33 -1.46 -10.51 -1.03
CA ALA A 33 -2.60 -11.38 -1.30
C ALA A 33 -3.88 -10.80 -0.72
N ILE A 34 -5.00 -11.13 -1.36
CA ILE A 34 -6.35 -10.95 -0.83
C ILE A 34 -6.89 -12.35 -0.62
N MET A 35 -7.45 -12.61 0.56
CA MET A 35 -7.81 -13.95 1.00
C MET A 35 -9.08 -13.94 1.84
N ASP A 36 -9.78 -15.08 1.82
CA ASP A 36 -10.91 -15.32 2.71
C ASP A 36 -10.45 -15.54 4.17
N ALA A 37 -11.42 -15.54 5.07
CA ALA A 37 -11.19 -15.76 6.49
C ALA A 37 -10.57 -17.13 6.80
N ASP A 38 -10.94 -18.18 6.09
CA ASP A 38 -10.42 -19.53 6.33
C ASP A 38 -8.93 -19.60 5.97
N THR A 39 -8.52 -18.96 4.88
CA THR A 39 -7.12 -18.85 4.46
C THR A 39 -6.32 -17.99 5.43
N ALA A 40 -6.86 -16.84 5.85
CA ALA A 40 -6.23 -15.99 6.85
C ALA A 40 -6.06 -16.70 8.20
N SER A 41 -7.06 -17.49 8.61
CA SER A 41 -7.04 -18.23 9.88
C SER A 41 -5.95 -19.30 9.97
N ARG A 42 -5.40 -19.72 8.83
CA ARG A 42 -4.26 -20.64 8.77
C ARG A 42 -2.92 -19.97 9.11
N GLU A 43 -2.85 -18.65 8.97
CA GLU A 43 -1.63 -17.88 9.23
C GLU A 43 -1.70 -17.10 10.55
N ILE A 44 -2.87 -16.56 10.91
CA ILE A 44 -3.07 -15.78 12.14
C ILE A 44 -4.37 -16.19 12.85
N ASP A 45 -4.43 -16.00 14.17
CA ASP A 45 -5.67 -16.18 14.93
C ASP A 45 -6.60 -14.97 14.71
N ILE A 46 -7.34 -15.01 13.60
CA ILE A 46 -8.28 -13.96 13.21
C ILE A 46 -9.39 -13.75 14.25
N VAL A 47 -9.78 -14.80 14.98
CA VAL A 47 -10.88 -14.75 15.96
C VAL A 47 -10.43 -14.03 17.21
N ALA A 48 -9.24 -14.37 17.73
CA ALA A 48 -8.66 -13.70 18.87
C ALA A 48 -8.39 -12.22 18.56
N LEU A 49 -7.82 -11.91 17.39
CA LEU A 49 -7.57 -10.53 16.97
C LEU A 49 -8.87 -9.74 16.79
N HIS A 50 -9.87 -10.31 16.10
CA HIS A 50 -11.16 -9.64 15.91
C HIS A 50 -11.85 -9.30 17.24
N LYS A 51 -11.79 -10.18 18.25
CA LYS A 51 -12.36 -9.88 19.59
C LYS A 51 -11.75 -8.64 20.23
N GLN A 52 -10.46 -8.38 19.99
CA GLN A 52 -9.77 -7.21 20.54
C GLN A 52 -10.04 -5.95 19.72
N ILE A 53 -10.20 -6.09 18.40
CA ILE A 53 -10.32 -4.98 17.46
C ILE A 53 -11.76 -4.51 17.31
N PHE A 54 -12.75 -5.42 17.33
CA PHE A 54 -14.16 -5.14 17.08
C PHE A 54 -14.74 -3.95 17.87
N PRO A 55 -14.43 -3.76 19.18
CA PRO A 55 -14.93 -2.61 19.93
C PRO A 55 -14.45 -1.24 19.40
N LEU A 56 -13.37 -1.22 18.62
CA LEU A 56 -12.76 -0.02 18.05
C LEU A 56 -13.21 0.23 16.60
N LEU A 57 -13.98 -0.71 16.01
CA LEU A 57 -14.45 -0.60 14.63
C LEU A 57 -15.69 0.29 14.55
N PRO A 58 -15.92 0.96 13.41
CA PRO A 58 -17.10 1.77 13.22
C PRO A 58 -18.38 0.94 13.27
N ALA A 59 -19.48 1.58 13.69
CA ALA A 59 -20.79 0.98 13.70
C ALA A 59 -21.18 0.47 12.29
N GLY A 60 -21.79 -0.71 12.23
CA GLY A 60 -22.13 -1.38 10.96
C GLY A 60 -21.11 -2.41 10.49
N THR A 61 -19.96 -2.53 11.18
CA THR A 61 -19.02 -3.62 10.92
C THR A 61 -19.61 -4.96 11.36
N PRO A 62 -19.58 -6.01 10.53
CA PRO A 62 -20.00 -7.34 10.95
C PRO A 62 -19.19 -7.85 12.15
N ASN A 63 -19.89 -8.37 13.17
CA ASN A 63 -19.24 -8.95 14.35
C ASN A 63 -18.68 -10.36 14.10
N ASP A 64 -18.96 -10.95 12.94
CA ASP A 64 -18.36 -12.21 12.56
C ASP A 64 -17.08 -11.96 11.74
N PRO A 65 -15.89 -12.37 12.21
CA PRO A 65 -14.65 -12.24 11.45
C PRO A 65 -14.65 -13.01 10.12
N ARG A 66 -15.58 -13.96 9.93
CA ARG A 66 -15.73 -14.67 8.65
C ARG A 66 -16.58 -13.95 7.62
N SER A 67 -17.19 -12.84 7.99
CA SER A 67 -18.10 -12.07 7.11
C SER A 67 -17.40 -11.06 6.21
N TYR A 68 -16.07 -11.00 6.21
CA TYR A 68 -15.28 -10.11 5.37
C TYR A 68 -13.93 -10.72 5.00
N ASP A 69 -13.32 -10.19 3.94
CA ASP A 69 -12.04 -10.64 3.44
C ASP A 69 -10.87 -10.01 4.19
N TYR A 70 -9.70 -10.62 4.00
CA TYR A 70 -8.44 -10.22 4.59
C TYR A 70 -7.43 -9.88 3.51
N VAL A 71 -6.50 -9.00 3.86
CA VAL A 71 -5.40 -8.58 3.00
C VAL A 71 -4.07 -8.84 3.70
N LYS A 72 -3.19 -9.55 3.01
CA LYS A 72 -1.81 -9.75 3.44
C LYS A 72 -0.96 -8.66 2.85
N ILE A 73 -0.28 -7.92 3.71
CA ILE A 73 0.53 -6.77 3.33
C ILE A 73 1.98 -6.99 3.74
N GLN A 74 2.88 -6.38 2.99
CA GLN A 74 4.29 -6.25 3.34
C GLN A 74 4.62 -4.79 3.60
N THR A 75 5.23 -4.50 4.74
CA THR A 75 5.75 -3.17 5.05
C THR A 75 7.06 -2.91 4.32
N THR A 76 7.47 -1.64 4.22
CA THR A 76 8.77 -1.26 3.63
C THR A 76 9.97 -1.86 4.37
N ALA A 77 9.80 -2.23 5.64
CA ALA A 77 10.80 -2.94 6.43
C ALA A 77 10.85 -4.45 6.12
N GLY A 78 10.02 -4.95 5.21
CA GLY A 78 9.93 -6.36 4.82
C GLY A 78 9.05 -7.22 5.72
N HIS A 79 8.50 -6.66 6.81
CA HIS A 79 7.60 -7.38 7.71
C HIS A 79 6.25 -7.63 7.03
N THR A 80 5.71 -8.83 7.19
CA THR A 80 4.45 -9.24 6.59
C THR A 80 3.39 -9.41 7.67
N THR A 81 2.21 -8.84 7.46
CA THR A 81 1.06 -8.99 8.38
C THR A 81 -0.24 -9.14 7.60
N ILE A 82 -1.28 -9.64 8.26
CA ILE A 82 -2.61 -9.84 7.69
C ILE A 82 -3.60 -8.95 8.43
N LEU A 83 -4.39 -8.19 7.67
CA LEU A 83 -5.40 -7.29 8.19
C LEU A 83 -6.76 -7.65 7.61
N GLY A 84 -7.80 -7.68 8.43
CA GLY A 84 -9.17 -7.70 7.94
C GLY A 84 -9.48 -6.41 7.19
N MET A 85 -10.16 -6.49 6.05
CA MET A 85 -10.51 -5.30 5.27
C MET A 85 -11.35 -4.32 6.10
N ALA A 86 -12.23 -4.82 6.97
CA ALA A 86 -13.02 -4.01 7.89
C ALA A 86 -12.21 -3.29 8.99
N TRP A 87 -10.94 -3.66 9.20
CA TRP A 87 -10.08 -3.03 10.20
C TRP A 87 -9.35 -1.79 9.67
N ILE A 88 -9.31 -1.67 8.34
CA ILE A 88 -8.65 -0.57 7.64
C ILE A 88 -9.62 0.62 7.57
N ASN A 89 -9.13 1.80 7.90
CA ASN A 89 -9.90 3.02 7.72
C ASN A 89 -9.88 3.41 6.24
N GLU A 90 -10.96 3.04 5.54
CA GLU A 90 -11.08 3.24 4.10
C GLU A 90 -10.91 4.69 3.64
N THR A 91 -11.31 5.66 4.49
CA THR A 91 -11.20 7.09 4.17
C THR A 91 -9.75 7.58 4.10
N THR A 92 -8.81 6.81 4.63
CA THR A 92 -7.37 7.11 4.64
C THR A 92 -6.60 6.37 3.56
N VAL A 93 -7.24 5.46 2.82
CA VAL A 93 -6.58 4.63 1.82
C VAL A 93 -6.14 5.48 0.63
N THR A 94 -4.84 5.49 0.39
CA THR A 94 -4.21 6.17 -0.74
C THR A 94 -3.36 5.18 -1.53
N GLN A 95 -3.62 5.03 -2.82
CA GLN A 95 -2.77 4.24 -3.70
C GLN A 95 -1.52 5.04 -4.07
N ILE A 96 -0.35 4.46 -3.87
CA ILE A 96 0.92 5.05 -4.23
C ILE A 96 1.32 4.52 -5.61
N THR A 97 1.15 5.34 -6.62
CA THR A 97 1.59 5.04 -7.99
C THR A 97 2.87 5.83 -8.30
N SER A 98 3.96 5.13 -8.59
CA SER A 98 5.15 5.74 -9.18
C SER A 98 5.07 5.58 -10.70
N THR A 99 4.82 6.67 -11.41
CA THR A 99 4.79 6.70 -12.88
C THR A 99 6.15 7.12 -13.40
N LYS A 100 6.80 6.25 -14.19
CA LYS A 100 8.08 6.53 -14.84
C LYS A 100 7.86 6.94 -16.29
N ILE A 101 8.46 8.06 -16.69
CA ILE A 101 8.54 8.48 -18.09
C ILE A 101 9.92 8.11 -18.62
N THR A 102 9.97 7.47 -19.79
CA THR A 102 11.23 7.18 -20.51
C THR A 102 11.20 7.95 -21.82
N ALA A 103 12.17 8.86 -22.01
CA ALA A 103 12.35 9.63 -23.23
C ALA A 103 13.72 9.28 -23.84
N VAL A 104 13.75 9.03 -25.14
CA VAL A 104 14.97 8.75 -25.89
C VAL A 104 15.26 9.93 -26.80
N ILE A 105 16.43 10.54 -26.64
CA ILE A 105 16.88 11.68 -27.42
C ILE A 105 18.12 11.23 -28.20
N GLY A 106 18.03 11.19 -29.53
CA GLY A 106 19.13 10.77 -30.40
C GLY A 106 20.15 11.89 -30.64
N ASN A 107 21.37 11.51 -31.03
CA ASN A 107 22.45 12.41 -31.43
C ASN A 107 22.83 13.46 -30.36
N VAL A 108 23.00 13.01 -29.12
CA VAL A 108 23.32 13.87 -27.96
C VAL A 108 24.77 13.72 -27.52
N SER A 109 25.38 14.81 -27.09
CA SER A 109 26.69 14.79 -26.41
C SER A 109 26.53 14.69 -24.89
N ALA A 110 27.62 14.40 -24.17
CA ALA A 110 27.61 14.41 -22.70
C ALA A 110 27.16 15.77 -22.12
N THR A 111 27.44 16.88 -22.82
CA THR A 111 26.99 18.22 -22.46
C THR A 111 25.47 18.36 -22.57
N ASP A 112 24.84 17.74 -23.57
CA ASP A 112 23.39 17.77 -23.76
C ASP A 112 22.65 16.98 -22.68
N ALA A 113 23.23 15.86 -22.21
CA ALA A 113 22.69 15.13 -21.07
C ALA A 113 22.59 16.00 -19.81
N ILE A 114 23.60 16.85 -19.55
CA ILE A 114 23.58 17.82 -18.45
C ILE A 114 22.50 18.89 -18.67
N ARG A 115 22.35 19.39 -19.90
CA ARG A 115 21.31 20.38 -20.24
C ARG A 115 19.91 19.82 -20.02
N VAL A 116 19.66 18.58 -20.46
CA VAL A 116 18.39 17.88 -20.24
C VAL A 116 18.14 17.67 -18.75
N LYS A 117 19.15 17.23 -17.98
CA LYS A 117 19.03 17.09 -16.53
C LYS A 117 18.66 18.42 -15.86
N ASN A 118 19.34 19.50 -16.21
CA ASN A 118 19.09 20.82 -15.63
C ASN A 118 17.71 21.36 -16.00
N ALA A 119 17.26 21.16 -17.23
CA ALA A 119 15.90 21.53 -17.64
C ALA A 119 14.85 20.77 -16.82
N LEU A 120 15.02 19.46 -16.64
CA LEU A 120 14.10 18.65 -15.82
C LEU A 120 14.11 19.09 -14.35
N LEU A 121 15.27 19.38 -13.77
CA LEU A 121 15.38 19.90 -12.40
C LEU A 121 14.69 21.26 -12.23
N GLN A 122 14.87 22.18 -13.18
CA GLN A 122 14.20 23.49 -13.18
C GLN A 122 12.67 23.38 -13.27
N ASN A 123 12.17 22.33 -13.94
CA ASN A 123 10.76 22.03 -14.03
C ASN A 123 10.22 21.22 -12.84
N GLY A 124 11.02 21.01 -11.79
CA GLY A 124 10.57 20.40 -10.53
C GLY A 124 10.68 18.88 -10.46
N PHE A 125 11.22 18.21 -11.47
CA PHE A 125 11.52 16.78 -11.41
C PHE A 125 12.77 16.57 -10.54
N LYS A 126 12.64 15.84 -9.42
CA LYS A 126 13.74 15.69 -8.45
C LYS A 126 14.47 14.35 -8.55
N ASP A 127 13.80 13.33 -9.08
CA ASP A 127 14.31 11.97 -9.18
C ASP A 127 14.49 11.59 -10.66
N ILE A 128 15.63 12.04 -11.23
CA ILE A 128 15.93 11.94 -12.66
C ILE A 128 17.14 11.02 -12.86
N ALA A 129 16.95 9.94 -13.62
CA ALA A 129 18.03 9.09 -14.11
C ALA A 129 18.20 9.30 -15.63
N ILE A 130 19.38 9.78 -16.05
CA ILE A 130 19.75 9.89 -17.47
C ILE A 130 20.90 8.93 -17.72
N THR A 131 20.74 8.04 -18.71
CA THR A 131 21.78 7.13 -19.17
C THR A 131 22.21 7.57 -20.56
N VAL A 132 23.52 7.75 -20.78
CA VAL A 132 24.10 7.97 -22.11
C VAL A 132 24.69 6.63 -22.54
N GLY A 133 24.17 6.09 -23.65
CA GLY A 133 24.60 4.82 -24.23
C GLY A 133 25.26 5.03 -25.57
#